data_AF-A0A7S4JE30-F1
#
_entry.id   AF-A0A7S4JE30-F1
#
_cell.length_a   1.000
_cell.length_b   1.000
_cell.length_c   1.000
_cell.angle_alpha   90.00
_cell.angle_beta   90.00
_cell.angle_gamma   90.00
#
_symmetry.space_group_name_H-M   'P 1'
#
loop_
_entity.id
_entity.type
_entity.pdbx_description
1 polymer ?
#
loop_
_entity_poly.entity_id
_entity_poly.type
_entity_poly.pdbx_seq_one_letter_code
_entity_poly.pdbx_strand_id
1 'polypeptide(L)'
;KTHGTMFASSARRAILRRATSPGGPCIQGCRYMSTEKVWKVYLSGEIHSDWREVIAEGVKSKGLPVSLSSPNTSHEDSDDCGAIILGMEEERPNWDKIGANMNNIRTKTLIKEADVVVVRFGEKYRQWNAAFDAGYASALGKSIITLHPPKISHMLKEVNSAASTVCEDASQVVDTLAYVIRGDLPAHPRDGDKFVPIADRLGAGNPNP
;
A
#
# COMPACT_ATOMS: atom_id res chain seq x y z
N LYS A 1 69.75 32.48 6.16
CA LYS A 1 69.41 32.08 4.78
C LYS A 1 67.90 32.04 4.66
N THR A 2 67.32 33.13 4.16
CA THR A 2 65.89 33.36 3.90
C THR A 2 65.72 33.49 2.39
N HIS A 3 64.75 32.81 1.80
CA HIS A 3 64.19 33.03 0.46
C HIS A 3 62.69 32.70 0.62
N GLY A 4 61.69 33.47 0.19
CA GLY A 4 61.63 34.64 -0.67
C GLY A 4 60.28 34.57 -1.39
N THR A 5 59.36 35.47 -1.06
CA THR A 5 58.00 35.57 -1.63
C THR A 5 57.92 36.55 -2.80
N MET A 6 57.07 36.20 -3.77
CA MET A 6 56.26 37.02 -4.70
C MET A 6 56.93 38.03 -5.65
N PHE A 7 56.55 37.99 -6.95
CA PHE A 7 55.59 38.95 -7.55
C PHE A 7 55.19 38.54 -8.99
N ALA A 8 53.99 38.99 -9.37
CA ALA A 8 53.25 38.70 -10.60
C ALA A 8 53.66 39.57 -11.81
N SER A 9 53.29 39.14 -13.03
CA SER A 9 52.96 40.04 -14.14
C SER A 9 52.15 39.31 -15.24
N SER A 10 51.22 40.05 -15.84
CA SER A 10 50.17 39.60 -16.75
C SER A 10 50.52 39.85 -18.23
N ALA A 11 49.91 39.10 -19.17
CA ALA A 11 49.03 39.65 -20.23
C ALA A 11 48.90 38.75 -21.50
N ARG A 12 47.65 38.27 -21.69
CA ARG A 12 46.78 38.34 -22.90
C ARG A 12 47.04 37.53 -24.19
N ARG A 13 45.87 37.12 -24.73
CA ARG A 13 45.46 36.68 -26.10
C ARG A 13 45.62 35.17 -26.38
N ALA A 14 44.68 34.45 -26.99
CA ALA A 14 43.44 34.82 -27.67
C ALA A 14 42.40 33.69 -27.62
N ILE A 15 41.15 34.13 -27.68
CA ILE A 15 39.90 33.37 -27.80
C ILE A 15 39.88 32.56 -29.12
N LEU A 16 39.65 31.25 -29.03
CA LEU A 16 39.27 30.43 -30.18
C LEU A 16 37.80 30.00 -30.07
N ARG A 17 37.15 30.10 -31.22
CA ARG A 17 35.72 30.25 -31.45
C ARG A 17 34.96 28.94 -31.28
N ARG A 18 33.70 29.07 -30.90
CA ARG A 18 32.65 28.04 -31.00
C ARG A 18 32.62 27.46 -32.42
N ALA A 19 32.72 26.14 -32.52
CA ALA A 19 32.27 25.40 -33.69
C ALA A 19 30.81 24.97 -33.43
N THR A 20 29.88 25.65 -34.08
CA THR A 20 28.52 25.18 -34.30
C THR A 20 28.57 24.11 -35.39
N SER A 21 28.29 22.85 -35.06
CA SER A 21 28.00 21.83 -36.07
C SER A 21 26.51 21.87 -36.44
N PRO A 22 26.17 21.73 -37.73
CA PRO A 22 24.79 21.85 -38.21
C PRO A 22 24.07 20.49 -38.17
N GLY A 23 22.81 20.51 -37.76
CA GLY A 23 21.74 19.66 -38.31
C GLY A 23 21.90 18.14 -38.20
N GLY A 24 21.86 17.60 -36.99
CA GLY A 24 21.32 16.24 -36.77
C GLY A 24 19.89 16.36 -36.24
N PRO A 25 18.93 15.50 -36.65
CA PRO A 25 17.58 15.56 -36.11
C PRO A 25 17.65 15.36 -34.60
N CYS A 26 17.26 16.42 -33.89
CA CYS A 26 17.01 16.40 -32.46
C CYS A 26 15.89 15.38 -32.25
N ILE A 27 16.25 14.16 -31.82
CA ILE A 27 15.31 13.21 -31.21
C ILE A 27 14.89 13.79 -29.87
N GLN A 28 14.06 14.82 -29.96
CA GLN A 28 13.45 15.51 -28.84
C GLN A 28 12.48 14.53 -28.20
N GLY A 29 12.97 13.89 -27.13
CA GLY A 29 12.22 13.24 -26.07
C GLY A 29 10.85 12.70 -26.47
N CYS A 30 10.81 11.55 -27.14
CA CYS A 30 9.67 10.68 -26.99
C CYS A 30 9.75 10.16 -25.54
N ARG A 31 9.18 10.91 -24.60
CA ARG A 31 9.01 10.49 -23.21
C ARG A 31 8.20 9.21 -23.31
N TYR A 32 8.84 8.06 -23.09
CA TYR A 32 8.13 6.79 -22.96
C TYR A 32 7.15 7.01 -21.80
N MET A 33 5.89 7.26 -22.10
CA MET A 33 4.83 7.35 -21.11
C MET A 33 4.65 5.92 -20.63
N SER A 34 5.49 5.51 -19.68
CA SER A 34 5.30 4.31 -18.89
C SER A 34 3.89 4.40 -18.31
N THR A 35 2.95 3.65 -18.88
CA THR A 35 1.64 3.44 -18.28
C THR A 35 1.87 2.60 -17.03
N GLU A 36 2.09 3.27 -15.90
CA GLU A 36 2.26 2.59 -14.62
C GLU A 36 0.97 1.79 -14.36
N LYS A 37 1.13 0.49 -14.06
CA LYS A 37 -0.02 -0.36 -13.69
C LYS A 37 -0.72 0.27 -12.50
N VAL A 38 -2.03 0.50 -12.61
CA VAL A 38 -2.85 0.86 -11.46
C VAL A 38 -3.15 -0.41 -10.66
N TRP A 39 -2.72 -0.44 -9.41
CA TRP A 39 -2.95 -1.54 -8.48
C TRP A 39 -4.32 -1.42 -7.83
N LYS A 40 -5.12 -2.48 -7.91
CA LYS A 40 -6.42 -2.56 -7.23
C LYS A 40 -6.22 -3.09 -5.80
N VAL A 41 -6.56 -2.28 -4.80
CA VAL A 41 -6.43 -2.65 -3.40
C VAL A 41 -7.81 -2.65 -2.75
N TYR A 42 -8.21 -3.78 -2.16
CA TYR A 42 -9.49 -3.92 -1.48
C TYR A 42 -9.31 -3.82 0.04
N LEU A 43 -10.04 -2.91 0.68
CA LEU A 43 -9.96 -2.58 2.11
C LEU A 43 -11.13 -3.22 2.89
N SER A 44 -10.95 -4.48 3.32
CA SER A 44 -11.92 -5.22 4.15
C SER A 44 -11.74 -4.94 5.64
N GLY A 45 -12.84 -5.08 6.39
CA GLY A 45 -12.83 -5.10 7.84
C GLY A 45 -13.51 -3.91 8.50
N GLU A 46 -13.14 -3.69 9.76
CA GLU A 46 -13.64 -2.68 10.70
C GLU A 46 -14.09 -1.34 10.07
N ILE A 47 -15.22 -0.77 10.50
CA ILE A 47 -15.82 0.45 9.92
C ILE A 47 -16.00 1.62 10.92
N HIS A 48 -15.48 1.52 12.14
CA HIS A 48 -15.64 2.51 13.23
C HIS A 48 -14.35 3.28 13.55
N SER A 49 -13.33 3.22 12.69
CA SER A 49 -12.13 4.05 12.76
C SER A 49 -11.73 4.62 11.40
N ASP A 50 -10.77 5.53 11.39
CA ASP A 50 -10.29 6.34 10.25
C ASP A 50 -9.21 5.65 9.40
N TRP A 51 -8.96 4.35 9.61
CA TRP A 51 -7.82 3.66 9.02
C TRP A 51 -7.84 3.63 7.48
N ARG A 52 -9.04 3.67 6.86
CA ARG A 52 -9.18 3.69 5.40
C ARG A 52 -8.80 5.05 4.85
N GLU A 53 -9.18 6.11 5.54
CA GLU A 53 -8.85 7.50 5.23
C GLU A 53 -7.34 7.70 5.31
N VAL A 54 -6.70 7.19 6.38
CA VAL A 54 -5.23 7.22 6.51
C VAL A 54 -4.54 6.53 5.33
N ILE A 55 -5.04 5.36 4.88
CA ILE A 55 -4.50 4.69 3.70
C ILE A 55 -4.73 5.53 2.44
N ALA A 56 -5.95 6.04 2.23
CA ALA A 56 -6.31 6.84 1.06
C ALA A 56 -5.46 8.11 0.94
N GLU A 57 -5.28 8.83 2.04
CA GLU A 57 -4.43 10.01 2.11
C GLU A 57 -2.96 9.65 1.93
N GLY A 58 -2.50 8.56 2.52
CA GLY A 58 -1.12 8.10 2.42
C GLY A 58 -0.72 7.70 0.99
N VAL A 59 -1.54 6.89 0.31
CA VAL A 59 -1.26 6.48 -1.08
C VAL A 59 -1.32 7.68 -2.02
N LYS A 60 -2.24 8.62 -1.78
CA LYS A 60 -2.35 9.88 -2.55
C LYS A 60 -1.12 10.77 -2.33
N SER A 61 -0.70 10.94 -1.08
CA SER A 61 0.45 11.78 -0.71
C SER A 61 1.76 11.26 -1.30
N LYS A 62 1.91 9.93 -1.40
CA LYS A 62 3.04 9.28 -2.09
C LYS A 62 2.87 9.19 -3.62
N GLY A 63 1.74 9.63 -4.16
CA GLY A 63 1.45 9.54 -5.59
C GLY A 63 1.52 8.10 -6.12
N LEU A 64 1.08 7.12 -5.34
CA LEU A 64 1.07 5.72 -5.75
C LEU A 64 -0.05 5.46 -6.76
N PRO A 65 0.16 4.60 -7.78
CA PRO A 65 -0.83 4.24 -8.77
C PRO A 65 -1.84 3.23 -8.19
N VAL A 66 -2.61 3.62 -7.17
CA VAL A 66 -3.51 2.71 -6.45
C VAL A 66 -4.97 3.13 -6.64
N SER A 67 -5.82 2.15 -6.96
CA SER A 67 -7.28 2.28 -6.89
C SER A 67 -7.78 1.52 -5.66
N LEU A 68 -8.36 2.27 -4.72
CA LEU A 68 -8.92 1.72 -3.49
C LEU A 68 -10.39 1.34 -3.69
N SER A 69 -10.79 0.21 -3.11
CA SER A 69 -12.18 -0.23 -3.05
C SER A 69 -12.49 -0.82 -1.67
N SER A 70 -13.76 -0.87 -1.28
CA SER A 70 -14.20 -1.32 0.05
C SER A 70 -15.60 -1.94 -0.01
N PRO A 71 -16.02 -2.67 1.04
CA PRO A 71 -17.43 -2.99 1.23
C PRO A 71 -18.24 -1.68 1.41
N ASN A 72 -19.57 -1.81 1.45
CA ASN A 72 -20.40 -0.70 1.91
C ASN A 72 -20.07 -0.42 3.38
N THR A 73 -19.64 0.81 3.67
CA THR A 73 -19.25 1.24 5.03
C THR A 73 -20.40 1.91 5.78
N SER A 74 -21.53 2.16 5.12
CA SER A 74 -22.76 2.56 5.77
C SER A 74 -23.43 1.34 6.37
N HIS A 75 -23.50 1.30 7.71
CA HIS A 75 -24.06 0.17 8.45
C HIS A 75 -25.54 -0.02 8.13
N GLU A 76 -26.32 1.07 8.16
CA GLU A 76 -27.75 1.05 7.84
C GLU A 76 -28.00 0.60 6.39
N ASP A 77 -27.28 1.16 5.42
CA ASP A 77 -27.47 0.77 4.02
C ASP A 77 -27.07 -0.68 3.78
N SER A 78 -26.02 -1.16 4.44
CA SER A 78 -25.56 -2.54 4.33
C SER A 78 -26.60 -3.53 4.85
N ASP A 79 -27.21 -3.25 6.00
CA ASP A 79 -28.18 -4.12 6.65
C ASP A 79 -29.53 -4.10 5.93
N ASP A 80 -29.99 -2.90 5.56
CA ASP A 80 -31.34 -2.69 5.03
C ASP A 80 -31.43 -2.82 3.51
N CYS A 81 -30.31 -2.92 2.77
CA CYS A 81 -30.34 -2.95 1.29
C CYS A 81 -31.29 -4.00 0.72
N GLY A 82 -31.34 -5.20 1.31
CA GLY A 82 -32.24 -6.27 0.88
C GLY A 82 -33.71 -5.88 1.04
N ALA A 83 -34.06 -5.32 2.18
CA ALA A 83 -35.41 -4.85 2.50
C ALA A 83 -35.82 -3.66 1.63
N ILE A 84 -34.93 -2.68 1.45
CA ILE A 84 -35.18 -1.48 0.65
C ILE A 84 -35.38 -1.83 -0.83
N ILE A 85 -34.57 -2.74 -1.38
CA ILE A 85 -34.56 -3.03 -2.82
C ILE A 85 -35.59 -4.10 -3.20
N LEU A 86 -35.74 -5.16 -2.39
CA LEU A 86 -36.58 -6.32 -2.71
C LEU A 86 -37.88 -6.38 -1.89
N GLY A 87 -38.07 -5.47 -0.94
CA GLY A 87 -39.22 -5.41 -0.05
C GLY A 87 -39.09 -6.29 1.20
N MET A 88 -39.74 -5.87 2.29
CA MET A 88 -39.97 -6.70 3.46
C MET A 88 -41.18 -7.60 3.19
N GLU A 89 -40.95 -8.81 2.73
CA GLU A 89 -42.03 -9.80 2.68
C GLU A 89 -42.22 -10.32 4.11
N GLU A 90 -43.35 -10.00 4.76
CA GLU A 90 -43.67 -10.37 6.16
C GLU A 90 -43.52 -11.88 6.44
N GLU A 91 -43.51 -12.70 5.37
CA GLU A 91 -43.37 -14.15 5.39
C GLU A 91 -41.91 -14.66 5.27
N ARG A 92 -40.90 -13.79 5.15
CA ARG A 92 -39.49 -14.22 4.97
C ARG A 92 -38.72 -14.34 6.29
N PRO A 93 -38.51 -15.56 6.82
CA PRO A 93 -37.40 -15.79 7.74
C PRO A 93 -36.07 -15.51 7.00
N ASN A 94 -35.15 -14.77 7.63
CA ASN A 94 -33.82 -14.38 7.14
C ASN A 94 -33.74 -13.17 6.18
N TRP A 95 -34.39 -12.05 6.51
CA TRP A 95 -34.24 -10.80 5.75
C TRP A 95 -32.80 -10.26 5.77
N ASP A 96 -32.08 -10.45 6.88
CA ASP A 96 -30.65 -10.15 7.06
C ASP A 96 -29.76 -10.92 6.05
N LYS A 97 -30.09 -12.18 5.77
CA LYS A 97 -29.40 -13.01 4.77
C LYS A 97 -29.52 -12.44 3.37
N ILE A 98 -30.62 -11.77 3.03
CA ILE A 98 -30.80 -11.18 1.71
C ILE A 98 -29.83 -10.02 1.51
N GLY A 99 -29.76 -9.10 2.48
CA GLY A 99 -28.76 -8.02 2.47
C GLY A 99 -27.34 -8.58 2.43
N ALA A 100 -27.04 -9.59 3.26
CA ALA A 100 -25.75 -10.28 3.24
C ALA A 100 -25.41 -10.89 1.87
N ASN A 101 -26.38 -11.48 1.16
CA ASN A 101 -26.17 -12.02 -0.19
C ASN A 101 -25.85 -10.94 -1.21
N MET A 102 -26.52 -9.79 -1.13
CA MET A 102 -26.25 -8.65 -2.03
C MET A 102 -24.85 -8.06 -1.76
N ASN A 103 -24.50 -7.89 -0.49
CA ASN A 103 -23.15 -7.50 -0.09
C ASN A 103 -22.10 -8.52 -0.57
N ASN A 104 -22.41 -9.82 -0.49
CA ASN A 104 -21.53 -10.88 -0.97
C ASN A 104 -21.26 -10.80 -2.48
N ILE A 105 -22.24 -10.42 -3.31
CA ILE A 105 -22.03 -10.23 -4.76
C ILE A 105 -20.96 -9.15 -4.99
N ARG A 106 -21.12 -8.00 -4.32
CA ARG A 106 -20.17 -6.89 -4.39
C ARG A 106 -18.78 -7.29 -3.87
N THR A 107 -18.71 -7.74 -2.62
CA THR A 107 -17.46 -8.07 -1.92
C THR A 107 -16.66 -9.14 -2.66
N LYS A 108 -17.30 -10.23 -3.11
CA LYS A 108 -16.60 -11.28 -3.88
C LYS A 108 -16.06 -10.76 -5.21
N THR A 109 -16.80 -9.88 -5.89
CA THR A 109 -16.35 -9.28 -7.15
C THR A 109 -15.12 -8.41 -6.92
N LEU A 110 -15.17 -7.51 -5.93
CA LEU A 110 -14.06 -6.62 -5.61
C LEU A 110 -12.81 -7.37 -5.13
N ILE A 111 -12.97 -8.40 -4.29
CA ILE A 111 -11.84 -9.25 -3.87
C ILE A 111 -11.22 -10.00 -5.05
N LYS A 112 -12.04 -10.57 -5.94
CA LYS A 112 -11.53 -11.27 -7.14
C LYS A 112 -10.72 -10.35 -8.05
N GLU A 113 -11.11 -9.09 -8.17
CA GLU A 113 -10.42 -8.11 -9.00
C GLU A 113 -9.20 -7.48 -8.33
N ALA A 114 -9.09 -7.54 -7.00
CA ALA A 114 -8.00 -6.94 -6.26
C ALA A 114 -6.65 -7.61 -6.58
N ASP A 115 -5.60 -6.80 -6.68
CA ASP A 115 -4.21 -7.25 -6.68
C ASP A 115 -3.74 -7.54 -5.24
N VAL A 116 -4.17 -6.71 -4.28
CA VAL A 116 -3.86 -6.85 -2.85
C VAL A 116 -5.14 -6.65 -2.03
N VAL A 117 -5.32 -7.48 -1.00
CA VAL A 117 -6.42 -7.38 -0.06
C VAL A 117 -5.87 -6.98 1.31
N VAL A 118 -6.32 -5.84 1.83
CA VAL A 118 -6.01 -5.39 3.20
C VAL A 118 -7.19 -5.74 4.09
N VAL A 119 -6.95 -6.47 5.17
CA VAL A 119 -8.01 -6.89 6.12
C VAL A 119 -7.71 -6.31 7.50
N ARG A 120 -8.54 -5.35 7.93
CA ARG A 120 -8.44 -4.70 9.24
C ARG A 120 -9.18 -5.49 10.31
N PHE A 121 -8.47 -5.86 11.38
CA PHE A 121 -9.05 -6.40 12.60
C PHE A 121 -8.98 -5.41 13.78
N GLY A 122 -10.13 -5.02 14.33
CA GLY A 122 -10.26 -4.15 15.51
C GLY A 122 -10.40 -4.92 16.81
N GLU A 123 -10.28 -4.23 17.96
CA GLU A 123 -10.31 -4.88 19.28
C GLU A 123 -11.72 -5.03 19.88
N LYS A 124 -12.66 -4.16 19.49
CA LYS A 124 -13.95 -4.02 20.18
C LYS A 124 -14.97 -5.07 19.78
N TYR A 125 -15.04 -5.41 18.50
CA TYR A 125 -16.09 -6.26 17.94
C TYR A 125 -15.52 -7.50 17.26
N ARG A 126 -16.29 -8.59 17.29
CA ARG A 126 -15.94 -9.81 16.54
C ARG A 126 -16.27 -9.58 15.06
N GLN A 127 -15.23 -9.55 14.23
CA GLN A 127 -15.33 -9.19 12.81
C GLN A 127 -15.34 -10.43 11.93
N TRP A 128 -16.42 -11.20 12.04
CA TRP A 128 -16.60 -12.46 11.31
C TRP A 128 -16.57 -12.27 9.79
N ASN A 129 -17.16 -11.17 9.32
CA ASN A 129 -17.10 -10.71 7.94
C ASN A 129 -15.66 -10.46 7.47
N ALA A 130 -14.82 -9.80 8.27
CA ALA A 130 -13.40 -9.61 7.94
C ALA A 130 -12.62 -10.94 7.87
N ALA A 131 -12.87 -11.84 8.83
CA ALA A 131 -12.27 -13.17 8.84
C ALA A 131 -12.72 -14.02 7.62
N PHE A 132 -13.99 -13.91 7.24
CA PHE A 132 -14.54 -14.57 6.05
C PHE A 132 -13.89 -14.04 4.77
N ASP A 133 -13.77 -12.72 4.64
CA ASP A 133 -13.11 -12.07 3.51
C ASP A 133 -11.63 -12.49 3.39
N ALA A 134 -10.91 -12.58 4.52
CA ALA A 134 -9.52 -13.06 4.53
C ALA A 134 -9.41 -14.52 4.08
N GLY A 135 -10.31 -15.39 4.56
CA GLY A 135 -10.38 -16.78 4.12
C GLY A 135 -10.70 -16.91 2.63
N TYR A 136 -11.63 -16.09 2.13
CA TYR A 136 -11.99 -16.08 0.71
C TYR A 136 -10.85 -15.57 -0.18
N ALA A 137 -10.17 -14.50 0.22
CA ALA A 137 -9.00 -13.97 -0.45
C ALA A 137 -7.85 -15.01 -0.49
N SER A 138 -7.64 -15.72 0.62
CA SER A 138 -6.63 -16.78 0.73
C SER A 138 -6.93 -17.94 -0.22
N ALA A 139 -8.19 -18.39 -0.27
CA ALA A 139 -8.64 -19.44 -1.19
C ALA A 139 -8.47 -19.05 -2.67
N LEU A 140 -8.50 -17.76 -2.99
CA LEU A 140 -8.25 -17.23 -4.34
C LEU A 140 -6.75 -16.98 -4.64
N GLY A 141 -5.86 -17.24 -3.68
CA GLY A 141 -4.43 -16.98 -3.82
C GLY A 141 -4.07 -15.49 -3.89
N LYS A 142 -4.87 -14.62 -3.27
CA LYS A 142 -4.60 -13.17 -3.24
C LYS A 142 -3.49 -12.85 -2.24
N SER A 143 -2.69 -11.83 -2.56
CA SER A 143 -1.78 -11.23 -1.59
C SER A 143 -2.58 -10.51 -0.51
N ILE A 144 -2.34 -10.87 0.75
CA ILE A 144 -3.09 -10.36 1.90
C ILE A 144 -2.17 -9.58 2.83
N ILE A 145 -2.62 -8.41 3.24
CA ILE A 145 -2.04 -7.64 4.35
C ILE A 145 -3.07 -7.66 5.48
N THR A 146 -2.71 -8.17 6.66
CA THR A 146 -3.55 -7.99 7.84
C THR A 146 -3.16 -6.71 8.57
N LEU A 147 -4.15 -5.98 9.08
CA LEU A 147 -3.93 -4.75 9.84
C LEU A 147 -4.59 -4.89 11.21
N HIS A 148 -3.79 -5.04 12.28
CA HIS A 148 -4.29 -5.21 13.64
C HIS A 148 -3.29 -4.83 14.73
N PRO A 149 -3.76 -4.32 15.89
CA PRO A 149 -2.84 -4.09 17.00
C PRO A 149 -2.22 -5.41 17.48
N PRO A 150 -1.01 -5.39 18.08
CA PRO A 150 -0.32 -6.59 18.54
C PRO A 150 -1.13 -7.47 19.50
N LYS A 151 -1.95 -6.83 20.33
CA LYS A 151 -2.75 -7.48 21.39
C LYS A 151 -3.67 -8.58 20.87
N ILE A 152 -4.15 -8.47 19.63
CA ILE A 152 -5.07 -9.45 19.04
C ILE A 152 -4.39 -10.43 18.08
N SER A 153 -3.08 -10.30 17.87
CA SER A 153 -2.31 -11.12 16.92
C SER A 153 -2.45 -12.63 17.18
N HIS A 154 -2.41 -13.04 18.46
CA HIS A 154 -2.54 -14.45 18.83
C HIS A 154 -3.88 -15.06 18.40
N MET A 155 -4.97 -14.29 18.46
CA MET A 155 -6.30 -14.74 18.05
C MET A 155 -6.44 -14.83 16.53
N LEU A 156 -5.54 -14.20 15.79
CA LEU A 156 -5.52 -14.15 14.33
C LEU A 156 -4.46 -15.05 13.72
N LYS A 157 -3.84 -15.96 14.50
CA LYS A 157 -2.66 -16.74 14.07
C LYS A 157 -2.86 -17.51 12.75
N GLU A 158 -4.05 -18.09 12.50
CA GLU A 158 -4.34 -18.75 11.23
C GLU A 158 -4.50 -17.76 10.07
N VAL A 159 -5.12 -16.60 10.32
CA VAL A 159 -5.28 -15.54 9.32
C VAL A 159 -3.93 -14.92 8.98
N ASN A 160 -3.11 -14.64 9.99
CA ASN A 160 -1.75 -14.11 9.83
C ASN A 160 -0.83 -15.10 9.13
N SER A 161 -1.02 -16.41 9.34
CA SER A 161 -0.29 -17.43 8.60
C SER A 161 -0.63 -17.45 7.10
N ALA A 162 -1.82 -16.98 6.70
CA ALA A 162 -2.21 -16.83 5.31
C ALA A 162 -1.84 -15.46 4.72
N ALA A 163 -1.46 -14.50 5.56
CA ALA A 163 -1.08 -13.15 5.14
C ALA A 163 0.36 -13.10 4.62
N SER A 164 0.60 -12.21 3.65
CA SER A 164 1.95 -11.91 3.17
C SER A 164 2.74 -11.07 4.17
N THR A 165 2.05 -10.20 4.92
CA THR A 165 2.62 -9.43 6.02
C THR A 165 1.54 -8.95 6.99
N VAL A 166 1.95 -8.64 8.22
CA VAL A 166 1.11 -8.10 9.29
C VAL A 166 1.54 -6.65 9.55
N CYS A 167 0.59 -5.73 9.46
CA CYS A 167 0.74 -4.34 9.86
C CYS A 167 0.00 -4.10 11.18
N GLU A 168 0.57 -3.25 12.03
CA GLU A 168 0.03 -2.82 13.31
C GLU A 168 -0.75 -1.50 13.20
N ASP A 169 -0.36 -0.64 12.25
CA ASP A 169 -1.01 0.63 11.97
C ASP A 169 -1.17 0.89 10.46
N ALA A 170 -2.11 1.77 10.10
CA ALA A 170 -2.49 2.04 8.71
C ALA A 170 -1.34 2.63 7.87
N SER A 171 -0.40 3.36 8.49
CA SER A 171 0.74 3.94 7.79
C SER A 171 1.75 2.87 7.36
N GLN A 172 1.86 1.76 8.09
CA GLN A 172 2.65 0.60 7.65
C GLN A 172 2.08 -0.05 6.40
N VAL A 173 0.75 -0.05 6.21
CA VAL A 173 0.14 -0.52 4.97
C VAL A 173 0.55 0.37 3.80
N VAL A 174 0.56 1.69 3.98
CA VAL A 174 1.00 2.65 2.96
C VAL A 174 2.48 2.46 2.59
N ASP A 175 3.35 2.26 3.59
CA ASP A 175 4.77 1.96 3.36
C ASP A 175 4.96 0.62 2.63
N THR A 176 4.19 -0.40 3.02
CA THR A 176 4.21 -1.72 2.37
C THR A 176 3.80 -1.61 0.90
N LEU A 177 2.73 -0.87 0.60
CA LEU A 177 2.28 -0.66 -0.78
C LEU A 177 3.33 0.12 -1.60
N ALA A 178 3.96 1.14 -1.01
CA ALA A 178 5.03 1.89 -1.69
C ALA A 178 6.21 0.97 -2.06
N TYR A 179 6.63 0.12 -1.13
CA TYR A 179 7.69 -0.84 -1.36
C TYR A 179 7.32 -1.89 -2.41
N VAL A 180 6.13 -2.48 -2.33
CA VAL A 180 5.68 -3.51 -3.29
C VAL A 180 5.55 -2.96 -4.71
N ILE A 181 5.08 -1.71 -4.86
CA ILE A 181 4.81 -1.13 -6.18
C ILE A 181 6.08 -0.55 -6.82
N ARG A 182 6.92 0.15 -6.04
CA ARG A 182 8.07 0.92 -6.57
C ARG A 182 9.43 0.53 -5.97
N GLY A 183 9.46 -0.27 -4.92
CA GLY A 183 10.67 -0.53 -4.14
C GLY A 183 11.01 0.60 -3.16
N ASP A 184 10.10 1.56 -2.96
CA ASP A 184 10.34 2.73 -2.13
C ASP A 184 10.31 2.37 -0.64
N LEU A 185 11.38 2.71 0.08
CA LEU A 185 11.46 2.62 1.54
C LEU A 185 11.31 4.00 2.18
N PRO A 186 10.77 4.09 3.41
CA PRO A 186 10.83 5.34 4.18
C PRO A 186 12.28 5.73 4.45
N ALA A 187 12.55 7.05 4.49
CA ALA A 187 13.91 7.58 4.67
C ALA A 187 14.56 7.17 6.01
N HIS A 188 13.74 6.91 7.02
CA HIS A 188 14.19 6.50 8.35
C HIS A 188 13.45 5.23 8.78
N PRO A 189 14.17 4.24 9.37
CA PRO A 189 13.54 3.08 9.98
C PRO A 189 12.57 3.49 11.09
N ARG A 190 11.47 2.74 11.24
CA ARG A 190 10.48 2.99 12.30
C ARG A 190 11.02 2.78 13.71
N ASP A 191 12.00 1.90 13.86
CA ASP A 191 12.70 1.65 15.14
C ASP A 191 13.71 2.76 15.50
N GLY A 192 13.94 3.74 14.61
CA GLY A 192 14.93 4.79 14.78
C GLY A 192 16.31 4.21 15.09
N ASP A 193 16.93 4.67 16.17
CA ASP A 193 18.26 4.24 16.62
C ASP A 193 18.33 2.76 17.03
N LYS A 194 17.18 2.10 17.25
CA LYS A 194 17.13 0.67 17.57
C LYS A 194 17.16 -0.22 16.32
N PHE A 195 17.08 0.36 15.13
CA PHE A 195 17.18 -0.40 13.89
C PHE A 195 18.58 -0.98 13.72
N VAL A 196 18.65 -2.26 13.41
CA VAL A 196 19.89 -2.97 13.11
C VAL A 196 19.69 -3.70 11.78
N PRO A 197 20.46 -3.36 10.73
CA PRO A 197 20.42 -4.05 9.45
C PRO A 197 20.57 -5.56 9.59
N ILE A 198 19.94 -6.32 8.68
CA ILE A 198 19.98 -7.79 8.74
C ILE A 198 21.42 -8.33 8.63
N ALA A 199 22.26 -7.71 7.80
CA ALA A 199 23.68 -8.03 7.65
C ALA A 199 24.42 -7.95 9.00
N ASP A 200 24.14 -6.92 9.79
CA ASP A 200 24.77 -6.72 11.10
C ASP A 200 24.23 -7.70 12.15
N ARG A 201 22.96 -8.11 12.05
CA ARG A 201 22.36 -9.13 12.94
C ARG A 201 22.91 -10.54 12.67
N LEU A 202 23.14 -10.87 11.40
CA LEU A 202 23.63 -12.19 11.00
C LEU A 202 25.15 -12.35 11.19
N GLY A 203 25.88 -11.24 11.40
CA GLY A 203 27.28 -11.21 11.76
C GLY A 203 28.24 -11.27 10.55
N ALA A 204 29.45 -10.73 10.74
CA ALA A 204 30.50 -10.76 9.72
C ALA A 204 30.91 -12.22 9.40
N GLY A 205 30.75 -12.63 8.14
CA GLY A 205 31.08 -13.98 7.67
C GLY A 205 29.90 -14.80 7.13
N ASN A 206 28.67 -14.26 7.18
CA ASN A 206 27.56 -14.85 6.43
C ASN A 206 27.83 -14.72 4.91
N PRO A 207 27.86 -15.81 4.13
CA PRO A 207 28.09 -15.75 2.69
C PRO A 207 26.95 -15.07 1.90
N ASN A 208 25.79 -14.84 2.54
CA ASN A 208 24.69 -14.01 2.05
C ASN A 208 24.37 -12.92 3.09
N PRO A 209 25.19 -11.85 3.18
CA PRO A 209 24.99 -10.77 4.13
C PRO A 209 23.67 -10.02 3.91
#